data_AF-A0A1W9UY95-F1
#
_entry.id   AF-A0A1W9UY95-F1
#
_cell.length_a   1.000
_cell.length_b   1.000
_cell.length_c   1.000
_cell.angle_alpha   90.00
_cell.angle_beta   90.00
_cell.angle_gamma   90.00
#
_symmetry.space_group_name_H-M   'P 1'
#
loop_
_entity.id
_entity.type
_entity.pdbx_description
1 polymer ?
#
loop_
_entity_poly.entity_id
_entity_poly.type
_entity_poly.pdbx_seq_one_letter_code
_entity_poly.pdbx_strand_id
1 'polypeptide(L)'
;MAVYGSYLLLTEVESRLALAKEKLAFFQKKYNISLTNLNEKGLPEDADWKMHEDYVEWSGWQVSYDEARETLDALRGIVDTANVIPLAR
;
A
#
# COMPACT_ATOMS: atom_id res chain seq x y z
N MET A 1 8.66 23.03 13.97
CA MET A 1 7.29 22.75 13.47
C MET A 1 7.27 21.77 12.30
N ALA A 2 8.15 21.91 11.28
CA ALA A 2 8.17 20.98 10.13
C ALA A 2 8.43 19.50 10.48
N VAL A 3 9.33 19.23 11.44
CA VAL A 3 9.72 17.87 11.86
C VAL A 3 8.55 17.07 12.48
N TYR A 4 7.70 17.71 13.29
CA TYR A 4 6.53 17.04 13.86
C TYR A 4 5.47 16.70 12.80
N GLY A 5 5.31 17.57 11.80
CA GLY A 5 4.45 17.31 10.65
C GLY A 5 4.93 16.12 9.82
N SER A 6 6.25 15.99 9.60
CA SER A 6 6.81 14.84 8.87
C SER A 6 6.64 13.51 9.62
N TYR A 7 6.71 13.50 10.95
CA TYR A 7 6.45 12.29 11.73
C TYR A 7 4.97 11.87 11.67
N LEU A 8 4.02 12.81 11.71
CA LEU A 8 2.60 12.49 11.56
C LEU A 8 2.30 11.90 10.17
N LEU A 9 2.85 12.51 9.12
CA LEU A 9 2.72 11.99 7.75
C LEU A 9 3.35 10.61 7.60
N LEU A 10 4.50 10.36 8.25
CA LEU A 10 5.15 9.05 8.26
C LEU A 10 4.23 7.98 8.87
N THR A 11 3.67 8.24 10.07
CA THR A 11 2.75 7.31 10.74
C THR A 11 1.49 7.03 9.93
N GLU A 12 0.92 8.06 9.30
CA GLU A 12 -0.26 7.92 8.42
C GLU A 12 0.05 7.01 7.23
N VAL A 13 1.17 7.24 6.54
CA VAL A 13 1.58 6.45 5.37
C VAL A 13 1.92 5.00 5.76
N GLU A 14 2.60 4.80 6.90
CA GLU A 14 2.86 3.46 7.43
C GLU A 14 1.55 2.70 7.76
N SER A 15 0.56 3.40 8.32
CA SER A 15 -0.76 2.81 8.61
C SER A 15 -1.51 2.42 7.34
N ARG A 16 -1.49 3.29 6.32
CA ARG A 16 -2.08 2.98 5.00
C ARG A 16 -1.40 1.78 4.34
N LEU A 17 -0.08 1.71 4.39
CA LEU A 17 0.68 0.59 3.85
C LEU A 17 0.36 -0.73 4.58
N ALA A 18 0.21 -0.69 5.91
CA ALA A 18 -0.16 -1.86 6.70
C ALA A 18 -1.57 -2.36 6.34
N LEU A 19 -2.55 -1.46 6.24
CA LEU A 19 -3.91 -1.83 5.84
C LEU A 19 -3.96 -2.42 4.42
N ALA A 20 -3.27 -1.79 3.46
CA ALA A 20 -3.23 -2.30 2.10
C ALA A 20 -2.60 -3.70 2.04
N LYS A 21 -1.50 -3.94 2.77
CA LYS A 21 -0.90 -5.29 2.90
C LYS A 21 -1.88 -6.32 3.44
N GLU A 22 -2.62 -5.99 4.50
CA GLU A 22 -3.62 -6.88 5.09
C GLU A 22 -4.73 -7.23 4.08
N LYS A 23 -5.22 -6.23 3.35
CA LYS A 23 -6.27 -6.40 2.34
C LYS A 23 -5.80 -7.25 1.16
N LEU A 24 -4.59 -7.01 0.66
CA LEU A 24 -3.98 -7.85 -0.38
C LEU A 24 -3.86 -9.31 0.07
N ALA A 25 -3.37 -9.55 1.29
CA ALA A 25 -3.24 -10.88 1.86
C ALA A 25 -4.61 -11.57 2.06
N PHE A 26 -5.62 -10.81 2.46
CA PHE A 26 -6.99 -11.30 2.61
C PHE A 26 -7.54 -11.86 1.30
N PHE A 27 -7.46 -11.10 0.19
CA PHE A 27 -7.97 -11.56 -1.10
C PHE A 27 -7.18 -12.74 -1.65
N GLN A 28 -5.84 -12.69 -1.55
CA GLN A 28 -4.98 -13.79 -1.96
C GLN A 28 -5.34 -15.08 -1.23
N LYS A 29 -5.62 -15.00 0.07
CA LYS A 29 -6.07 -16.14 0.87
C LYS A 29 -7.49 -16.58 0.52
N LYS A 30 -8.42 -15.64 0.31
CA LYS A 30 -9.83 -15.92 0.01
C LYS A 30 -9.98 -16.71 -1.29
N TYR A 31 -9.25 -16.34 -2.32
CA TYR A 31 -9.34 -16.94 -3.66
C TYR A 31 -8.24 -17.96 -3.96
N ASN A 32 -7.23 -18.07 -3.09
CA ASN A 32 -6.08 -18.96 -3.27
C ASN A 32 -5.41 -18.80 -4.65
N ILE A 33 -5.37 -17.56 -5.14
CA ILE A 33 -4.78 -17.13 -6.40
C ILE A 33 -4.01 -15.83 -6.13
N SER A 34 -3.08 -15.43 -6.99
CA SER A 34 -2.46 -14.10 -6.89
C SER A 34 -3.17 -13.09 -7.79
N LEU A 35 -3.16 -11.82 -7.40
CA LEU A 35 -3.68 -10.75 -8.25
C LEU A 35 -2.95 -10.68 -9.60
N THR A 36 -1.64 -10.92 -9.60
CA THR A 36 -0.84 -11.01 -10.84
C THR A 36 -1.40 -12.06 -11.80
N ASN A 37 -1.79 -13.23 -11.29
CA ASN A 37 -2.37 -14.27 -12.13
C ASN A 37 -3.72 -13.85 -12.73
N LEU A 38 -4.57 -13.19 -11.94
CA LEU A 38 -5.83 -12.64 -12.42
C LEU A 38 -5.63 -11.54 -13.46
N ASN A 39 -4.62 -10.68 -13.29
CA ASN A 39 -4.30 -9.64 -14.27
C ASN A 39 -3.80 -10.20 -15.60
N GLU A 40 -3.07 -11.31 -15.58
CA GLU A 40 -2.54 -11.95 -16.78
C GLU A 40 -3.57 -12.84 -17.49
N LYS A 41 -4.36 -13.58 -16.72
CA LYS A 41 -5.25 -14.63 -17.26
C LYS A 41 -6.72 -14.24 -17.30
N GLY A 42 -7.08 -13.12 -16.66
CA GLY A 42 -8.47 -12.76 -16.40
C GLY A 42 -9.06 -13.54 -15.22
N LEU A 43 -10.32 -13.22 -14.93
CA LEU A 43 -11.11 -13.95 -13.93
C LEU A 43 -11.52 -15.33 -14.49
N PRO A 44 -11.72 -16.33 -13.62
CA PRO A 44 -12.26 -17.64 -14.02
C PRO A 44 -13.59 -17.52 -14.78
N GLU A 45 -13.87 -18.47 -15.68
CA GLU A 45 -15.13 -18.49 -16.45
C GLU A 45 -16.37 -18.65 -15.57
N ASP A 46 -16.23 -19.28 -14.39
CA ASP A 46 -17.27 -19.47 -13.39
C ASP A 46 -17.29 -18.39 -12.30
N ALA A 47 -16.55 -17.29 -12.50
CA ALA A 47 -16.54 -16.17 -11.57
C ALA A 47 -17.94 -15.55 -11.41
N ASP A 48 -18.40 -15.48 -10.16
CA ASP A 48 -19.65 -14.79 -9.84
C ASP A 48 -19.44 -13.27 -9.76
N TRP A 49 -20.55 -12.53 -9.74
CA TRP A 49 -20.51 -11.06 -9.62
C TRP A 49 -19.69 -10.58 -8.42
N LYS A 50 -19.66 -11.36 -7.34
CA LYS A 50 -18.92 -11.02 -6.13
C LYS A 50 -17.42 -11.12 -6.38
N MET A 51 -16.94 -12.14 -7.09
CA MET A 51 -15.54 -12.23 -7.48
C MET A 51 -15.12 -11.07 -8.40
N HIS A 52 -16.00 -10.59 -9.27
CA HIS A 52 -15.74 -9.39 -10.06
C HIS A 52 -15.55 -8.14 -9.20
N GLU A 53 -16.46 -7.89 -8.26
CA GLU A 53 -16.35 -6.75 -7.32
C GLU A 53 -15.10 -6.85 -6.45
N ASP A 54 -14.84 -8.04 -5.91
CA ASP A 54 -13.64 -8.32 -5.13
C ASP A 54 -12.36 -8.11 -5.96
N TYR A 55 -12.35 -8.45 -7.25
CA TYR A 55 -11.20 -8.21 -8.13
C TYR A 55 -10.94 -6.71 -8.31
N VAL A 56 -12.00 -5.91 -8.48
CA VAL A 56 -11.89 -4.44 -8.57
C VAL A 56 -11.35 -3.87 -7.27
N GLU A 57 -11.91 -4.28 -6.13
CA GLU A 57 -11.44 -3.83 -4.81
C GLU A 57 -9.97 -4.23 -4.58
N TRP A 58 -9.63 -5.49 -4.87
CA TRP A 58 -8.28 -6.01 -4.73
C TRP A 58 -7.27 -5.22 -5.58
N SER A 59 -7.63 -4.91 -6.82
CA SER A 59 -6.81 -4.06 -7.70
C SER A 59 -6.62 -2.66 -7.13
N GLY A 60 -7.67 -2.07 -6.53
CA GLY A 60 -7.57 -0.78 -5.84
C GLY A 60 -6.64 -0.81 -4.63
N TRP A 61 -6.64 -1.91 -3.86
CA TRP A 61 -5.71 -2.09 -2.75
C TRP A 61 -4.25 -2.26 -3.21
N GLN A 62 -4.02 -2.86 -4.38
CA GLN A 62 -2.67 -2.95 -4.96
C GLN A 62 -2.12 -1.57 -5.31
N VAL A 63 -2.93 -0.73 -5.96
CA VAL A 63 -2.56 0.67 -6.24
C VAL A 63 -2.28 1.41 -4.93
N SER A 64 -3.15 1.28 -3.93
CA SER A 64 -2.97 1.93 -2.63
C SER A 64 -1.69 1.48 -1.92
N TYR A 65 -1.32 0.20 -2.05
CA TYR A 65 -0.07 -0.34 -1.53
C TYR A 65 1.14 0.29 -2.21
N ASP A 66 1.14 0.34 -3.54
CA ASP A 66 2.25 0.86 -4.33
C ASP A 66 2.47 2.36 -4.06
N GLU A 67 1.39 3.16 -4.05
CA GLU A 67 1.45 4.59 -3.71
C GLU A 67 1.94 4.84 -2.27
N ALA A 68 1.45 4.07 -1.30
CA ALA A 68 1.87 4.21 0.09
C ALA A 68 3.35 3.83 0.27
N ARG A 69 3.83 2.80 -0.45
CA ARG A 69 5.24 2.41 -0.43
C ARG A 69 6.13 3.49 -1.02
N GLU A 70 5.78 4.02 -2.19
CA GLU A 70 6.53 5.11 -2.84
C GLU A 70 6.58 6.36 -1.96
N THR A 71 5.45 6.71 -1.34
CA THR A 71 5.39 7.84 -0.40
C THR A 71 6.27 7.60 0.83
N LEU A 72 6.27 6.39 1.38
CA LEU A 72 7.09 6.03 2.54
C LEU A 72 8.58 6.14 2.22
N ASP A 73 9.00 5.64 1.06
CA ASP A 73 10.39 5.68 0.62
C ASP A 73 10.86 7.14 0.44
N ALA A 74 10.02 8.00 -0.14
CA ALA A 74 10.30 9.44 -0.26
C ALA A 74 10.40 10.14 1.10
N LEU A 75 9.47 9.84 2.04
CA LEU A 75 9.46 10.45 3.37
C LEU A 75 10.66 10.02 4.21
N ARG A 76 11.10 8.76 4.13
CA ARG A 76 12.30 8.28 4.83
C ARG A 76 13.55 9.04 4.41
N GLY A 77 13.72 9.28 3.10
CA GLY A 77 14.83 10.10 2.60
C GLY A 77 14.85 11.51 3.18
N ILE A 78 13.69 12.11 3.43
CA ILE A 78 13.56 13.45 4.03
C ILE A 78 13.87 13.42 5.54
N VAL A 79 13.30 12.46 6.28
CA VAL A 79 13.52 12.32 7.72
C VAL A 79 14.97 12.01 8.03
N ASP A 80 15.61 11.12 7.26
CA ASP A 80 17.02 10.77 7.43
C ASP A 80 17.91 11.99 7.17
N THR A 81 17.64 12.76 6.11
CA THR A 81 18.36 14.02 5.82
C THR A 81 18.19 15.05 6.95
N ALA A 82 16.98 15.17 7.50
CA ALA A 82 16.69 16.08 8.62
C ALA A 82 17.37 15.67 9.93
N ASN A 83 17.63 14.38 10.15
CA ASN A 83 18.35 13.87 11.31
C ASN A 83 19.89 13.99 11.18
N VAL A 84 20.41 14.04 9.95
CA VAL A 84 21.86 14.14 9.68
C VAL A 84 22.38 15.57 9.79
N ILE A 85 21.53 16.59 9.61
CA ILE A 85 21.88 17.99 9.90
C ILE A 85 21.59 18.21 11.39
N PRO A 86 22.60 18.28 12.29
CA PRO A 86 22.32 18.74 13.64
C PRO A 86 21.76 20.15 13.47
N LEU A 87 20.61 20.42 14.07
CA LEU A 87 20.12 21.78 14.22
C LEU A 87 21.24 22.55 14.92
N ALA A 88 22.08 23.24 14.13
CA ALA A 88 23.17 24.05 14.62
C ALA A 88 22.52 25.10 15.51
N ARG A 89 22.73 24.94 16.81
CA ARG A 89 22.29 25.85 17.85
C ARG A 89 23.50 26.44 18.52
#